data_AF-A0A1W1CFB2-F1
#
_entry.id   AF-A0A1W1CFB2-F1
#
_cell.length_a   1.000
_cell.length_b   1.000
_cell.length_c   1.000
_cell.angle_alpha   90.00
_cell.angle_beta   90.00
_cell.angle_gamma   90.00
#
_symmetry.space_group_name_H-M   'P 1'
#
loop_
_entity.id
_entity.type
_entity.pdbx_description
1 polymer ?
#
loop_
_entity_poly.entity_id
_entity_poly.type
_entity_poly.pdbx_seq_one_letter_code
_entity_poly.pdbx_strand_id
1 'polypeptide(L)'
;MDRAKECRDILTQAGINSQSSIDFDVNGEVMSLTLDYIIDTYMQASLESQLVFLRALQKAAESNEMGIEQFFEGMGKLLLMTQLSEKFGG
;
A
#
# COMPACT_ATOMS: atom_id res chain seq x y z
N MET A 1 -18.04 -4.17 7.39
CA MET A 1 -16.70 -4.42 7.96
C MET A 1 -15.79 -3.34 7.42
N ASP A 2 -14.95 -2.79 8.29
CA ASP A 2 -13.98 -1.75 7.93
C ASP A 2 -12.70 -2.43 7.42
N ARG A 3 -12.51 -2.42 6.09
CA ARG A 3 -11.39 -3.11 5.44
C ARG A 3 -10.04 -2.45 5.73
N ALA A 4 -10.03 -1.14 6.03
CA ALA A 4 -8.82 -0.46 6.47
C ALA A 4 -8.33 -1.06 7.78
N LYS A 5 -9.28 -1.30 8.71
CA LYS A 5 -8.98 -2.00 9.97
C LYS A 5 -8.42 -3.40 9.71
N GLU A 6 -9.01 -4.19 8.81
CA GLU A 6 -8.51 -5.53 8.49
C GLU A 6 -7.08 -5.51 7.94
N CYS A 7 -6.72 -4.54 7.09
CA CYS A 7 -5.35 -4.38 6.61
C CYS A 7 -4.37 -4.08 7.76
N ARG A 8 -4.75 -3.19 8.69
CA ARG A 8 -3.93 -2.84 9.86
C ARG A 8 -3.79 -3.99 10.84
N ASP A 9 -4.85 -4.80 10.99
CA ASP A 9 -4.80 -6.01 11.82
C ASP A 9 -3.79 -7.02 11.26
N ILE A 10 -3.74 -7.21 9.93
CA ILE A 10 -2.75 -8.06 9.26
C ILE A 10 -1.32 -7.57 9.54
N LEU A 11 -1.08 -6.26 9.38
CA LEU A 11 0.23 -5.67 9.68
C LEU A 11 0.65 -5.89 11.14
N THR A 12 -0.28 -5.65 12.07
CA THR A 12 -0.04 -5.84 13.50
C THR A 12 0.29 -7.29 13.83
N GLN A 13 -0.43 -8.25 13.23
CA GLN A 13 -0.17 -9.69 13.40
C GLN A 13 1.19 -10.10 12.85
N ALA A 14 1.68 -9.43 11.80
CA ALA A 14 3.01 -9.63 11.24
C ALA A 14 4.11 -8.89 12.01
N GLY A 15 3.78 -8.13 13.08
CA GLY A 15 4.75 -7.33 13.84
C GLY A 15 5.17 -6.03 13.13
N ILE A 16 4.45 -5.62 12.08
CA ILE A 16 4.76 -4.46 11.26
C ILE A 16 3.97 -3.25 11.76
N ASN A 17 4.67 -2.14 12.02
CA ASN A 17 4.05 -0.87 12.37
C ASN A 17 3.49 -0.20 11.09
N SER A 18 2.19 0.07 11.03
CA SER A 18 1.56 0.72 9.87
C SER A 18 2.04 2.16 9.64
N GLN A 19 2.61 2.81 10.66
CA GLN A 19 3.24 4.13 10.54
C GLN A 19 4.66 4.07 9.94
N SER A 20 5.19 2.86 9.69
CA SER A 20 6.43 2.71 8.93
C SER A 20 6.25 3.23 7.51
N SER A 21 7.34 3.72 6.92
CA SER A 21 7.33 4.29 5.58
C SER A 21 8.23 3.52 4.64
N ILE A 22 7.89 3.54 3.36
CA ILE A 22 8.72 3.08 2.26
C ILE A 22 9.18 4.30 1.48
N ASP A 23 10.48 4.34 1.20
CA ASP A 23 11.10 5.37 0.37
C ASP A 23 11.09 4.94 -1.10
N PHE A 24 10.62 5.83 -1.96
CA PHE A 24 10.56 5.64 -3.41
C PHE A 24 11.41 6.69 -4.10
N ASP A 25 12.37 6.26 -4.91
CA ASP A 25 13.05 7.15 -5.86
C ASP A 25 12.14 7.36 -7.07
N VAL A 26 11.70 8.61 -7.26
CA VAL A 26 10.91 9.04 -8.41
C VAL A 26 11.66 10.17 -9.09
N ASN A 27 12.26 9.86 -10.24
CA ASN A 27 13.01 10.82 -11.06
C ASN A 27 14.13 11.57 -10.29
N GLY A 28 14.78 10.90 -9.32
CA GLY A 28 15.84 11.49 -8.49
C GLY A 28 15.33 12.25 -7.26
N GLU A 29 14.02 12.30 -7.03
CA GLU A 29 13.42 12.77 -5.77
C GLU A 29 12.98 11.58 -4.92
N VAL A 30 13.36 11.58 -3.64
CA VAL A 30 12.91 10.56 -2.69
C VAL A 30 11.55 10.98 -2.12
N MET A 31 10.53 10.17 -2.39
CA MET A 31 9.20 10.29 -1.79
C MET A 31 8.98 9.17 -0.79
N SER A 32 8.63 9.51 0.45
CA SER A 32 8.32 8.53 1.50
C SER A 32 6.81 8.40 1.69
N LEU A 33 6.27 7.18 1.61
CA LEU A 33 4.86 6.90 1.89
C LEU A 33 4.73 5.97 3.10
N THR A 34 3.85 6.31 4.04
CA THR A 34 3.50 5.39 5.13
C THR A 34 2.64 4.23 4.59
N LEU A 35 2.77 3.04 5.20
CA LEU A 35 1.89 1.92 4.85
C LEU A 35 0.41 2.31 5.08
N ASP A 36 0.15 3.07 6.13
CA ASP A 36 -1.18 3.59 6.46
C ASP A 36 -1.74 4.50 5.36
N TYR A 37 -0.93 5.39 4.80
CA TYR A 37 -1.33 6.25 3.68
C TYR A 37 -1.67 5.43 2.43
N ILE A 38 -0.87 4.40 2.14
CA ILE A 38 -1.14 3.49 1.01
C ILE A 38 -2.47 2.77 1.24
N ILE A 39 -2.70 2.22 2.43
CA ILE A 39 -3.98 1.56 2.79
C ILE A 39 -5.14 2.54 2.59
N ASP A 40 -5.07 3.71 3.21
CA ASP A 40 -6.17 4.69 3.19
C ASP A 40 -6.48 5.17 1.77
N THR A 41 -5.47 5.29 0.92
CA THR A 41 -5.67 5.66 -0.48
C THR A 41 -6.41 4.58 -1.26
N TYR A 42 -6.01 3.31 -1.14
CA TYR A 42 -6.70 2.20 -1.82
C TYR A 42 -8.07 1.90 -1.20
N MET A 43 -8.30 2.22 0.07
CA MET A 43 -9.60 2.08 0.71
C MET A 43 -10.62 3.14 0.27
N GLN A 44 -10.19 4.22 -0.37
CA GLN A 44 -11.08 5.21 -1.01
C GLN A 44 -11.51 4.80 -2.42
N ALA A 45 -10.89 3.77 -3.01
CA ALA A 45 -11.22 3.28 -4.35
C ALA A 45 -12.56 2.50 -4.37
N SER A 46 -12.91 1.96 -5.55
CA SER A 46 -14.10 1.13 -5.72
C SER A 46 -14.10 -0.08 -4.78
N LEU A 47 -15.28 -0.57 -4.39
CA LEU A 47 -15.42 -1.74 -3.51
C LEU A 47 -14.65 -2.97 -4.02
N GLU A 48 -14.64 -3.18 -5.33
CA GLU A 48 -13.89 -4.27 -5.97
C GLU A 48 -12.38 -4.07 -5.80
N SER A 49 -11.87 -2.86 -6.04
CA SER A 49 -10.46 -2.53 -5.84
C SER A 49 -10.04 -2.73 -4.38
N GLN A 50 -10.88 -2.33 -3.42
CA GLN A 50 -10.62 -2.56 -1.99
C GLN A 50 -10.49 -4.06 -1.68
N LEU A 51 -11.38 -4.89 -2.24
CA LEU A 51 -11.36 -6.34 -2.05
C LEU A 51 -10.12 -6.98 -2.67
N VAL A 52 -9.72 -6.54 -3.86
CA VAL A 52 -8.50 -7.01 -4.53
C VAL A 52 -7.27 -6.66 -3.70
N PHE A 53 -7.18 -5.42 -3.19
CA PHE A 53 -6.10 -4.97 -2.33
C PHE A 53 -5.98 -5.85 -1.07
N LEU A 54 -7.09 -6.01 -0.34
CA LEU A 54 -7.10 -6.81 0.90
C LEU A 54 -6.70 -8.26 0.64
N ARG A 55 -7.23 -8.89 -0.41
CA ARG A 55 -6.86 -10.28 -0.77
C ARG A 55 -5.40 -10.42 -1.15
N ALA A 56 -4.86 -9.46 -1.88
CA ALA A 56 -3.45 -9.44 -2.24
C ALA A 56 -2.56 -9.29 -1.00
N LEU A 57 -2.93 -8.40 -0.06
CA LEU A 57 -2.23 -8.24 1.22
C LEU A 57 -2.29 -9.53 2.07
N GLN A 58 -3.46 -10.17 2.16
CA GLN A 58 -3.61 -11.45 2.86
C GLN A 58 -2.68 -12.51 2.28
N LYS A 59 -2.62 -12.61 0.95
CA LYS A 59 -1.72 -13.55 0.26
C LYS A 59 -0.25 -13.21 0.46
N ALA A 60 0.09 -11.92 0.48
CA ALA A 60 1.44 -11.46 0.77
C ALA A 60 1.88 -11.85 2.19
N ALA A 61 0.97 -11.75 3.16
CA ALA A 61 1.21 -12.12 4.55
C ALA A 61 1.50 -13.63 4.75
N GLU A 62 0.99 -14.51 3.86
CA GLU A 62 1.35 -15.93 3.85
C GLU A 62 2.84 -16.17 3.55
N SER A 63 3.52 -15.20 2.93
CA SER A 63 4.94 -15.26 2.57
C SER A 63 5.86 -14.58 3.61
N ASN A 64 5.36 -14.34 4.83
CA ASN A 64 6.01 -13.60 5.91
C ASN A 64 6.28 -12.12 5.59
N GLU A 65 7.06 -11.44 6.43
CA GLU A 65 7.36 -10.00 6.38
C GLU A 65 7.83 -9.51 5.00
N MET A 66 8.70 -10.27 4.32
CA MET A 66 9.21 -9.94 2.99
C MET A 66 8.10 -9.86 1.93
N GLY A 67 7.06 -10.69 2.03
CA GLY A 67 5.93 -10.64 1.12
C GLY A 67 5.12 -9.35 1.28
N ILE A 68 4.91 -8.93 2.52
CA ILE A 68 4.20 -7.69 2.86
C ILE A 68 4.99 -6.47 2.37
N GLU A 69 6.31 -6.44 2.59
CA GLU A 69 7.19 -5.38 2.11
C GLU A 69 7.09 -5.22 0.58
N GLN A 70 7.28 -6.31 -0.16
CA GLN A 70 7.18 -6.32 -1.63
C GLN A 70 5.79 -5.90 -2.12
N PHE A 71 4.73 -6.31 -1.43
CA PHE A 71 3.37 -5.89 -1.73
C PHE A 71 3.23 -4.37 -1.62
N PHE A 72 3.63 -3.78 -0.49
CA PHE A 72 3.49 -2.34 -0.27
C PHE A 72 4.42 -1.51 -1.15
N GLU A 73 5.62 -2.00 -1.49
CA GLU A 73 6.46 -1.37 -2.51
C GLU A 73 5.74 -1.31 -3.87
N GLY A 74 5.14 -2.41 -4.29
CA GLY A 74 4.40 -2.47 -5.55
C GLY A 74 3.22 -1.51 -5.58
N MET A 75 2.42 -1.51 -4.51
CA MET A 75 1.25 -0.63 -4.40
C MET A 75 1.64 0.85 -4.29
N GLY A 76 2.70 1.18 -3.55
CA GLY A 76 3.23 2.54 -3.47
C GLY A 76 3.73 3.05 -4.82
N LYS A 77 4.47 2.23 -5.58
CA LYS A 77 4.91 2.58 -6.94
C LYS A 77 3.72 2.86 -7.86
N LEU A 78 2.70 2.01 -7.86
CA LEU A 78 1.50 2.21 -8.66
C LEU A 78 0.77 3.51 -8.31
N LEU A 79 0.59 3.78 -7.01
CA LEU A 79 -0.03 5.00 -6.51
C LEU A 79 0.72 6.24 -6.99
N LEU A 80 2.05 6.26 -6.86
CA LEU A 80 2.90 7.36 -7.30
C LEU A 80 2.82 7.54 -8.83
N MET A 81 2.86 6.46 -9.59
CA MET A 81 2.71 6.51 -11.05
C MET A 81 1.36 7.13 -11.47
N THR A 82 0.26 6.76 -10.79
CA THR A 82 -1.06 7.34 -11.06
C THR A 82 -1.09 8.83 -10.74
N GLN A 83 -0.62 9.25 -9.56
CA GLN A 83 -0.59 10.66 -9.17
C GLN A 83 0.29 11.51 -10.11
N LEU A 84 1.44 10.99 -10.54
CA LEU A 84 2.29 11.67 -11.52
C LEU A 84 1.60 11.78 -12.88
N SER A 85 0.91 10.71 -13.32
CA SER A 85 0.16 10.75 -14.58
C SER A 85 -0.97 11.78 -14.56
N GLU A 86 -1.66 11.96 -13.43
CA GLU A 86 -2.67 13.02 -13.27
C GLU A 86 -2.05 14.43 -13.25
N LYS A 87 -0.84 14.57 -12.69
CA LYS A 87 -0.14 15.85 -12.57
C LYS A 87 0.51 16.31 -13.87
N PHE A 88 0.94 15.39 -14.73
CA PHE A 88 1.70 15.68 -15.96
C PHE A 88 0.99 15.28 -17.27
N GLY A 89 -0.12 14.53 -17.21
CA GLY A 89 -0.87 14.03 -18.36
C GLY A 89 -2.05 14.92 -18.77
N GLY A 90 -1.79 16.20 -19.00
CA GLY A 90 -2.74 17.15 -19.58
C GLY A 90 -2.81 17.10 -21.11
#